data_AF-A0A2E9R0M0-F1
#
_entry.id   AF-A0A2E9R0M0-F1
#
_cell.length_a   1.000
_cell.length_b   1.000
_cell.length_c   1.000
_cell.angle_alpha   90.00
_cell.angle_beta   90.00
_cell.angle_gamma   90.00
#
_symmetry.space_group_name_H-M   'P 1'
#
loop_
_entity.id
_entity.type
_entity.pdbx_description
1 polymer ?
#
loop_
_entity_poly.entity_id
_entity_poly.type
_entity_poly.pdbx_seq_one_letter_code
_entity_poly.pdbx_strand_id
1 'polypeptide(L)'
;MFDEYKARATYEKVINTFGNIRPFSNIIGSEVQHANAILNLYKKYGLTAPSDPWNASKLPAFSSVQAACQAGVQAEVDNAAIYDRLLQLNLPDDIRAVFVNLRDASEDNHLQAFQRCASR
;
A
#
# COMPACT_ATOMS: atom_id res chain seq x y z
N MET A 1 6.21 4.48 -2.99
CA MET A 1 6.88 4.59 -1.66
C MET A 1 6.03 5.38 -0.68
N PHE A 2 5.72 6.66 -0.94
CA PHE A 2 4.83 7.42 -0.03
C PHE A 2 3.44 6.78 0.09
N ASP A 3 2.94 6.16 -0.98
CA ASP A 3 1.65 5.48 -0.95
C ASP A 3 1.70 4.18 -0.13
N GLU A 4 2.72 3.33 -0.32
CA GLU A 4 2.99 2.17 0.56
C GLU A 4 3.09 2.56 2.04
N TYR A 5 3.77 3.66 2.37
CA TYR A 5 3.84 4.16 3.74
C TYR A 5 2.48 4.63 4.26
N LYS A 6 1.69 5.31 3.43
CA LYS A 6 0.35 5.75 3.77
C LYS A 6 -0.57 4.55 4.02
N ALA A 7 -0.51 3.52 3.17
CA ALA A 7 -1.27 2.28 3.29
C ALA A 7 -0.90 1.57 4.60
N ARG A 8 0.40 1.35 4.85
CA ARG A 8 0.92 0.78 6.11
C ARG A 8 0.39 1.52 7.34
N ALA A 9 0.53 2.85 7.37
CA ALA A 9 0.09 3.66 8.52
C ALA A 9 -1.44 3.64 8.69
N THR A 10 -2.19 3.59 7.59
CA THR A 10 -3.65 3.46 7.61
C THR A 10 -4.07 2.11 8.17
N TYR A 11 -3.42 1.02 7.75
CA TYR A 11 -3.73 -0.33 8.21
C TYR A 11 -3.35 -0.50 9.69
N GLU A 12 -2.21 0.06 10.11
CA GLU A 12 -1.81 0.14 11.51
C GLU A 12 -2.86 0.90 12.35
N LYS A 13 -3.36 2.05 11.86
CA LYS A 13 -4.43 2.80 12.53
C LYS A 13 -5.71 1.98 12.69
N VAL A 14 -6.12 1.27 11.63
CA VAL A 14 -7.30 0.39 11.66
C VAL A 14 -7.11 -0.73 12.68
N ILE A 15 -5.96 -1.39 12.67
CA ILE A 15 -5.64 -2.49 13.62
C ILE A 15 -5.64 -1.98 15.06
N ASN A 16 -5.05 -0.81 15.31
CA ASN A 16 -5.04 -0.19 16.63
C ASN A 16 -6.45 0.21 17.11
N THR A 17 -7.38 0.50 16.19
CA THR A 17 -8.74 0.95 16.52
C THR A 17 -9.72 -0.22 16.68
N PHE A 18 -9.65 -1.22 15.80
CA PHE A 18 -10.64 -2.30 15.69
C PHE A 18 -10.09 -3.70 16.02
N GLY A 19 -8.80 -3.79 16.37
CA GLY A 19 -8.11 -5.06 16.64
C GLY A 19 -7.54 -5.71 15.38
N ASN A 20 -7.02 -6.93 15.53
CA ASN A 20 -6.33 -7.66 14.47
C ASN A 20 -7.30 -8.25 13.43
N ILE A 21 -7.90 -7.37 12.62
CA ILE A 21 -8.95 -7.70 11.65
C ILE A 21 -8.40 -7.86 10.22
N ARG A 22 -8.97 -8.80 9.47
CA ARG A 22 -8.69 -8.98 8.04
C ARG A 22 -9.45 -7.94 7.21
N PRO A 23 -8.89 -7.48 6.07
CA PRO A 23 -7.62 -7.93 5.49
C PRO A 23 -6.39 -7.17 6.01
N PHE A 24 -6.57 -6.08 6.76
CA PHE A 24 -5.52 -5.20 7.28
C PHE A 24 -4.36 -5.94 7.94
N SER A 25 -4.65 -6.90 8.83
CA SER A 25 -3.64 -7.70 9.53
C SER A 25 -2.70 -8.49 8.62
N ASN A 26 -3.22 -8.93 7.46
CA ASN A 26 -2.49 -9.79 6.54
C ASN A 26 -1.72 -8.97 5.50
N ILE A 27 -2.24 -7.80 5.13
CA ILE A 27 -1.71 -6.97 4.05
C ILE A 27 -0.63 -5.99 4.56
N ILE A 28 -0.69 -5.55 5.82
CA ILE A 28 0.29 -4.58 6.35
C ILE A 28 1.76 -5.02 6.18
N GLY A 29 2.03 -6.33 6.22
CA GLY A 29 3.34 -6.88 5.93
C GLY A 29 3.79 -6.68 4.47
N SER A 30 2.87 -6.84 3.52
CA SER A 30 3.11 -6.58 2.09
C SER A 30 3.48 -5.12 1.86
N GLU A 31 2.77 -4.17 2.47
CA GLU A 31 3.06 -2.73 2.35
C GLU A 31 4.48 -2.38 2.80
N VAL A 32 4.95 -3.01 3.90
CA VAL A 32 6.34 -2.86 4.36
C VAL A 32 7.32 -3.41 3.33
N GLN A 33 7.03 -4.57 2.73
CA GLN A 33 7.90 -5.15 1.69
C GLN A 33 7.90 -4.31 0.41
N HIS A 34 6.77 -3.74 0.00
CA HIS A 34 6.68 -2.83 -1.14
C HIS A 34 7.54 -1.59 -0.92
N ALA A 35 7.43 -0.95 0.25
CA ALA A 35 8.28 0.17 0.61
C ALA A 35 9.78 -0.21 0.57
N ASN A 36 10.13 -1.36 1.14
CA ASN A 36 11.51 -1.88 1.12
C ASN A 36 12.03 -2.16 -0.29
N ALA A 37 11.21 -2.68 -1.20
CA ALA A 37 11.58 -2.92 -2.58
C ALA A 37 11.98 -1.60 -3.28
N ILE A 38 11.21 -0.54 -3.06
CA ILE A 38 11.52 0.79 -3.61
C ILE A 38 12.77 1.38 -2.91
N LEU A 39 12.91 1.25 -1.59
CA LEU A 39 14.12 1.68 -0.87
C LEU A 39 15.38 1.00 -1.40
N ASN A 40 15.30 -0.26 -1.80
CA ASN A 40 16.42 -0.98 -2.39
C ASN A 40 16.80 -0.42 -3.77
N LEU A 41 15.84 0.06 -4.56
CA LEU A 41 16.13 0.79 -5.80
C LEU A 41 16.88 2.09 -5.49
N TYR A 42 16.41 2.90 -4.51
CA TYR A 42 17.13 4.11 -4.09
C TYR A 42 18.59 3.81 -3.72
N LYS A 43 18.82 2.78 -2.90
CA LYS A 43 20.16 2.33 -2.52
C LYS A 43 20.99 1.91 -3.73
N LYS A 44 20.42 1.11 -4.64
CA LYS A 44 21.10 0.61 -5.85
C LYS A 44 21.57 1.75 -6.75
N TYR A 45 20.76 2.80 -6.89
CA TYR A 45 21.08 3.95 -7.72
C TYR A 45 21.84 5.07 -6.98
N GLY A 46 22.23 4.86 -5.72
CA GLY A 46 22.96 5.85 -4.92
C GLY A 46 22.15 7.10 -4.58
N LEU A 47 20.82 7.00 -4.57
CA LEU A 47 19.89 8.09 -4.32
C LEU A 47 19.43 8.10 -2.85
N THR A 48 19.21 9.29 -2.30
CA THR A 48 18.60 9.43 -0.97
C THR A 48 17.09 9.21 -1.05
N ALA A 49 16.60 8.21 -0.33
CA ALA A 49 15.17 7.97 -0.21
C ALA A 49 14.50 9.02 0.71
N PRO A 50 13.29 9.48 0.41
CA PRO A 50 12.55 10.34 1.32
C PRO A 50 12.22 9.63 2.64
N SER A 51 12.12 10.38 3.73
CA SER A 51 11.66 9.86 5.02
C SER A 51 10.17 9.51 4.96
N ASP A 52 9.74 8.56 5.79
CA ASP A 52 8.31 8.25 5.99
C ASP A 52 7.62 9.39 6.76
N PRO A 53 6.65 10.11 6.14
CA PRO A 53 5.95 11.20 6.80
C PRO A 53 4.72 10.72 7.59
N TRP A 54 4.31 9.46 7.44
CA TRP A 54 3.03 8.96 7.93
C TRP A 54 3.15 8.34 9.32
N ASN A 55 2.31 8.81 10.23
CA ASN A 55 2.22 8.30 11.59
C ASN A 55 0.77 7.87 11.88
N ALA A 56 0.57 6.57 12.13
CA ALA A 56 -0.73 5.98 12.38
C ALA A 56 -1.52 6.70 13.48
N SER A 57 -0.85 7.11 14.57
CA SER A 57 -1.49 7.81 15.70
C SER A 57 -2.04 9.19 15.32
N LYS A 58 -1.55 9.81 14.25
CA LYS A 58 -2.02 11.11 13.75
C LYS A 58 -3.11 10.98 12.68
N LEU A 59 -3.35 9.79 12.16
CA LEU A 59 -4.42 9.56 11.17
C LEU A 59 -5.80 9.56 11.86
N PRO A 60 -6.83 10.13 11.21
CA PRO A 60 -8.20 10.01 11.69
C PRO A 60 -8.62 8.54 11.73
N ALA A 61 -9.42 8.19 12.72
CA ALA A 61 -10.02 6.85 12.78
C ALA A 61 -11.19 6.77 11.79
N PHE A 62 -11.42 5.59 11.22
CA PHE A 62 -12.64 5.30 10.50
C PHE A 62 -13.81 5.15 11.48
N SER A 63 -15.04 5.41 11.01
CA SER A 63 -16.25 5.26 11.82
C SER A 63 -16.65 3.81 12.06
N SER A 64 -16.23 2.89 11.19
CA SER A 64 -16.50 1.45 11.29
C SER A 64 -15.49 0.63 10.49
N VAL A 65 -15.47 -0.67 10.74
CA VAL A 65 -14.71 -1.63 9.93
C VAL A 65 -15.14 -1.61 8.47
N GLN A 66 -16.45 -1.47 8.21
CA GLN A 66 -16.97 -1.41 6.84
C GLN A 66 -16.48 -0.16 6.10
N ALA A 67 -16.49 0.99 6.76
CA ALA A 67 -15.94 2.23 6.19
C ALA A 67 -14.43 2.10 5.91
N ALA A 68 -13.68 1.45 6.81
CA ALA A 68 -12.26 1.17 6.58
C ALA A 68 -12.04 0.24 5.38
N CYS A 69 -12.86 -0.81 5.22
CA CYS A 69 -12.73 -1.73 4.10
C CYS A 69 -13.10 -1.10 2.76
N GLN A 70 -14.12 -0.25 2.71
CA GLN A 70 -14.46 0.54 1.53
C GLN A 70 -13.33 1.51 1.15
N ALA A 71 -12.73 2.19 2.13
CA ALA A 71 -11.57 3.03 1.90
C ALA A 71 -10.36 2.22 1.39
N GLY A 72 -10.16 1.01 1.90
CA GLY A 72 -9.14 0.08 1.41
C GLY A 72 -9.34 -0.31 -0.06
N VAL A 73 -10.58 -0.57 -0.50
CA VAL A 73 -10.88 -0.82 -1.92
C VAL A 73 -10.42 0.35 -2.79
N GLN A 74 -10.76 1.58 -2.42
CA GLN A 74 -10.34 2.75 -3.18
C GLN A 74 -8.82 2.94 -3.15
N ALA A 75 -8.18 2.70 -2.00
CA ALA A 75 -6.74 2.82 -1.85
C ALA A 75 -5.99 1.86 -2.79
N GLU A 76 -6.42 0.60 -2.92
CA GLU A 76 -5.76 -0.36 -3.82
C GLU A 76 -5.97 0.00 -5.30
N VAL A 77 -7.14 0.53 -5.68
CA VAL A 77 -7.38 1.04 -7.04
C VAL A 77 -6.48 2.24 -7.34
N ASP A 78 -6.37 3.18 -6.40
CA ASP A 78 -5.53 4.36 -6.55
C ASP A 78 -4.04 3.98 -6.62
N ASN A 79 -3.61 3.00 -5.81
CA ASN A 79 -2.23 2.51 -5.78
C ASN A 79 -1.84 1.84 -7.11
N ALA A 80 -2.66 0.93 -7.62
CA ALA A 80 -2.47 0.31 -8.93
C ALA A 80 -2.34 1.36 -10.05
N ALA A 81 -3.23 2.37 -10.04
CA ALA A 81 -3.21 3.45 -11.03
C ALA A 81 -1.93 4.30 -10.98
N ILE A 82 -1.25 4.42 -9.83
CA ILE A 82 0.07 5.07 -9.76
C ILE A 82 1.08 4.27 -10.58
N TYR A 83 1.17 2.96 -10.35
CA TYR A 83 2.14 2.11 -11.02
C TYR A 83 1.85 1.95 -12.51
N ASP A 84 0.59 1.89 -12.93
CA ASP A 84 0.22 1.92 -14.34
C ASP A 84 0.76 3.17 -15.06
N ARG A 85 0.63 4.34 -14.44
CA ARG A 85 1.19 5.58 -15.01
C ARG A 85 2.71 5.56 -15.05
N LEU A 86 3.36 5.04 -14.01
CA LEU A 86 4.83 4.95 -13.97
C LEU A 86 5.38 3.96 -15.00
N LEU A 87 4.67 2.85 -15.26
CA LEU A 87 5.08 1.81 -16.19
C LEU A 87 5.03 2.25 -17.67
N GLN A 88 4.33 3.36 -17.97
CA GLN A 88 4.36 4.00 -19.29
C GLN A 88 5.68 4.72 -19.58
N LEU A 89 6.51 4.98 -18.57
CA LEU A 89 7.81 5.59 -18.74
C LEU A 89 8.83 4.58 -19.29
N ASN A 90 9.88 5.11 -19.91
CA ASN A 90 11.05 4.31 -20.27
C ASN A 90 11.89 4.03 -19.01
N LEU A 91 11.58 2.92 -18.34
CA LEU A 91 12.22 2.50 -17.10
C LEU A 91 13.30 1.43 -17.35
N PRO A 92 14.41 1.45 -16.58
CA PRO A 92 15.28 0.29 -16.41
C PRO A 92 14.51 -0.97 -16.00
N ASP A 93 14.97 -2.14 -16.45
CA ASP A 93 14.26 -3.41 -16.27
C ASP A 93 14.01 -3.79 -14.80
N ASP A 94 14.95 -3.46 -13.93
CA ASP A 94 14.83 -3.72 -12.49
C ASP A 94 13.77 -2.82 -11.82
N ILE A 95 13.71 -1.55 -12.18
CA ILE A 95 12.67 -0.63 -11.71
C ILE A 95 11.31 -1.09 -12.23
N ARG A 96 11.23 -1.44 -13.52
CA ARG A 96 10.01 -1.96 -14.16
C ARG A 96 9.51 -3.21 -13.43
N ALA A 97 10.40 -4.17 -13.13
CA ALA A 97 10.05 -5.39 -12.43
C ALA A 97 9.47 -5.12 -11.03
N VAL A 98 10.06 -4.19 -10.26
CA VAL A 98 9.50 -3.78 -8.96
C VAL A 98 8.11 -3.17 -9.14
N PHE A 99 7.93 -2.23 -10.08
CA PHE A 99 6.64 -1.56 -10.27
C PHE A 99 5.54 -2.48 -10.77
N VAL A 100 5.85 -3.45 -11.64
CA VAL A 100 4.90 -4.50 -12.03
C VAL A 100 4.46 -5.31 -10.82
N ASN A 101 5.41 -5.78 -10.00
CA ASN A 101 5.08 -6.58 -8.82
C ASN A 101 4.20 -5.81 -7.81
N LEU A 102 4.44 -4.51 -7.62
CA LEU A 102 3.65 -3.68 -6.70
C LEU A 102 2.24 -3.44 -7.24
N ARG A 103 2.09 -3.12 -8.54
CA ARG A 103 0.79 -3.02 -9.19
C ARG A 103 -0.01 -4.31 -9.06
N ASP A 104 0.59 -5.43 -9.45
CA ASP A 104 -0.09 -6.74 -9.47
C ASP A 104 -0.49 -7.17 -8.04
N ALA A 105 0.32 -6.82 -7.03
CA ALA A 105 -0.05 -7.04 -5.63
C ALA A 105 -1.33 -6.27 -5.23
N SER A 106 -1.43 -5.00 -5.62
CA SER A 106 -2.63 -4.20 -5.36
C SER A 106 -3.85 -4.70 -6.14
N GLU A 107 -3.73 -4.93 -7.45
CA GLU A 107 -4.85 -5.31 -8.32
C GLU A 107 -5.35 -6.74 -8.06
N ASP A 108 -4.44 -7.71 -8.03
CA ASP A 108 -4.81 -9.13 -8.06
C ASP A 108 -4.97 -9.73 -6.68
N ASN A 109 -4.36 -9.13 -5.65
CA ASN A 109 -4.39 -9.68 -4.30
C ASN A 109 -5.14 -8.79 -3.31
N HIS A 110 -4.64 -7.57 -3.07
CA HIS A 110 -5.16 -6.71 -2.02
C HIS A 110 -6.58 -6.23 -2.32
N LEU A 111 -6.83 -5.76 -3.54
CA LEU A 111 -8.13 -5.24 -3.95
C LEU A 111 -9.24 -6.27 -3.73
N GLN A 112 -9.03 -7.52 -4.13
CA GLN A 112 -10.02 -8.58 -3.93
C GLN A 112 -10.27 -8.87 -2.44
N ALA A 113 -9.22 -8.80 -1.61
CA ALA A 113 -9.36 -8.99 -0.17
C ALA A 113 -10.16 -7.86 0.47
N PHE A 114 -9.97 -6.61 0.04
CA PHE A 114 -10.75 -5.47 0.50
C PHE A 114 -12.19 -5.48 -0.03
N GLN A 115 -12.42 -5.84 -1.28
CA GLN A 115 -13.78 -6.00 -1.84
C GLN A 115 -14.58 -7.03 -1.04
N ARG A 116 -13.96 -8.19 -0.75
CA ARG A 116 -14.56 -9.24 0.11
C ARG A 116 -14.78 -8.80 1.55
N CYS A 117 -14.08 -7.77 2.04
CA CYS A 117 -14.35 -7.20 3.36
C CYS A 117 -15.48 -6.17 3.29
N ALA A 118 -15.48 -5.31 2.28
CA ALA A 118 -16.47 -4.25 2.10
C ALA A 118 -17.88 -4.79 1.83
N SER A 119 -17.99 -5.99 1.26
CA SER A 119 -19.26 -6.67 0.95
C SER A 119 -19.82 -7.52 2.11
N ARG A 120 -19.23 -7.46 3.31
CA ARG A 120 -19.69 -8.20 4.49
C ARG A 120 -20.75 -7.44 5.27
#